data_AF-A0A3C1KXU3-F1
#
_entry.id   AF-A0A3C1KXU3-F1
#
_cell.length_a   1.000
_cell.length_b   1.000
_cell.length_c   1.000
_cell.angle_alpha   90.00
_cell.angle_beta   90.00
_cell.angle_gamma   90.00
#
_symmetry.space_group_name_H-M   'P 1'
#
loop_
_entity.id
_entity.type
_entity.pdbx_description
1 polymer ?
#
loop_
_entity_poly.entity_id
_entity_poly.type
_entity_poly.pdbx_seq_one_letter_code
_entity_poly.pdbx_strand_id
1 'polypeptide(L)'
;MNKTKDAQDALLITVTGKDQPGISARMASCLHKAGAELLEVEQVVVYGRLIMHWLIGLDGAEVSDVLKELLWEAKSLGVDLDFQVMEGSGKASKKQSQRWAVTLVAPRLGADVIMAAATAAADHGFNIDRIETLGNAALSSIELLLSGDEDADPRALKDALLSAEAALPVDIALQRESLLRRSKRLVVMDMDSTLIQQEVIDEIARIHGVYDEVAGVTERAMRGEIPFTSALDERVKLLKGAPESVFEQVLEKIELTPGAEHFVQVLQGLGYKTAVVSGGFIQVAGPLAQRLGLDYAFANQLEVVEGKLTGKLVGPVVDKQRKGDLLESMAQAERISIEQVIAIGDGANDLEMLGRAGLGIAFNAKKVVQEQADTAINQHDLSAVLYLLGIRDSDVQAVA
;
A
#
# COMPACT_ATOMS: atom_id res chain seq x y z
N MET A 1 -17.04 9.08 54.09
CA MET A 1 -18.20 9.14 53.18
C MET A 1 -17.71 9.66 51.85
N ASN A 2 -17.37 8.74 50.94
CA ASN A 2 -17.11 9.06 49.53
C ASN A 2 -18.44 9.50 48.93
N LYS A 3 -18.55 10.78 48.58
CA LYS A 3 -19.56 11.20 47.60
C LYS A 3 -19.16 10.53 46.28
N THR A 4 -20.05 9.69 45.78
CA THR A 4 -20.15 9.36 44.36
C THR A 4 -19.97 10.64 43.55
N LYS A 5 -18.91 10.71 42.73
CA LYS A 5 -18.78 11.74 41.69
C LYS A 5 -19.91 11.46 40.69
N ASP A 6 -21.02 12.18 40.85
CA ASP A 6 -22.11 12.18 39.89
C ASP A 6 -21.57 12.57 38.50
N ALA A 7 -22.16 12.00 37.46
CA ALA A 7 -21.73 12.14 36.07
C ALA A 7 -21.52 13.63 35.72
N GLN A 8 -20.29 14.01 35.34
CA GLN A 8 -20.04 15.30 34.74
C GLN A 8 -20.78 15.37 33.39
N ASP A 9 -21.57 16.43 33.21
CA ASP A 9 -22.14 16.76 31.91
C ASP A 9 -21.00 17.07 30.95
N ALA A 10 -21.00 16.41 29.78
CA ALA A 10 -20.06 16.71 28.71
C ALA A 10 -20.75 17.60 27.68
N LEU A 11 -20.02 18.60 27.15
CA LEU A 11 -20.52 19.51 26.13
C LEU A 11 -19.70 19.29 24.85
N LEU A 12 -20.35 18.87 23.77
CA LEU A 12 -19.76 18.86 22.44
C LEU A 12 -19.97 20.22 21.80
N ILE A 13 -18.88 20.87 21.42
CA ILE A 13 -18.86 22.16 20.71
C ILE A 13 -18.40 21.91 19.29
N THR A 14 -19.19 22.37 18.31
CA THR A 14 -18.87 22.30 16.89
C THR A 14 -18.75 23.69 16.31
N VAL A 15 -17.55 24.07 15.85
CA VAL A 15 -17.29 25.35 15.21
C VAL A 15 -17.03 25.13 13.73
N THR A 16 -17.77 25.84 12.88
CA THR A 16 -17.63 25.75 11.42
C THR A 16 -17.57 27.13 10.78
N GLY A 17 -16.80 27.30 9.71
CA GLY A 17 -16.74 28.59 9.04
C GLY A 17 -15.55 28.76 8.10
N LYS A 18 -15.30 30.01 7.71
CA LYS A 18 -14.06 30.36 6.99
C LYS A 18 -12.90 30.32 7.98
N ASP A 19 -11.83 29.62 7.62
CA ASP A 19 -10.63 29.55 8.44
C ASP A 19 -9.89 30.89 8.50
N GLN A 20 -9.33 31.20 9.67
CA GLN A 20 -8.44 32.32 9.89
C GLN A 20 -7.58 32.10 11.15
N PRO A 21 -6.36 32.66 11.21
CA PRO A 21 -5.51 32.54 12.38
C PRO A 21 -6.19 33.01 13.67
N GLY A 22 -6.02 32.25 14.75
CA GLY A 22 -6.43 32.65 16.09
C GLY A 22 -7.81 32.16 16.55
N ILE A 23 -8.62 31.51 15.69
CA ILE A 23 -9.91 30.93 16.11
C ILE A 23 -9.69 29.97 17.30
N SER A 24 -8.84 28.95 17.14
CA SER A 24 -8.60 27.94 18.19
C SER A 24 -8.10 28.58 19.50
N ALA A 25 -7.20 29.57 19.42
CA ALA A 25 -6.69 30.24 20.61
C ALA A 25 -7.78 31.01 21.37
N ARG A 26 -8.67 31.70 20.64
CA ARG A 26 -9.77 32.49 21.22
C ARG A 26 -10.85 31.60 21.83
N MET A 27 -11.23 30.52 21.15
CA MET A 27 -12.17 29.53 21.70
C MET A 27 -11.59 28.85 22.94
N ALA A 28 -10.32 28.43 22.91
CA ALA A 28 -9.65 27.84 24.07
C ALA A 28 -9.56 28.81 25.25
N SER A 29 -9.40 30.11 25.00
CA SER A 29 -9.40 31.13 26.05
C SER A 29 -10.75 31.22 26.78
N CYS A 30 -11.88 31.13 26.07
CA CYS A 30 -13.20 31.07 26.71
C CYS A 30 -13.34 29.82 27.61
N LEU A 31 -12.92 28.67 27.11
CA LEU A 31 -12.96 27.41 27.86
C LEU A 31 -12.05 27.42 29.09
N HIS A 32 -10.85 27.99 28.96
CA HIS A 32 -9.91 28.13 30.07
C HIS A 32 -10.50 28.98 31.20
N LYS A 33 -11.15 30.10 30.89
CA LYS A 33 -11.82 30.95 31.88
C LYS A 33 -12.95 30.21 32.62
N ALA A 34 -13.64 29.33 31.91
CA ALA A 34 -14.69 28.48 32.47
C ALA A 34 -14.16 27.28 33.29
N GLY A 35 -12.84 27.06 33.33
CA GLY A 35 -12.25 25.89 34.00
C GLY A 35 -12.58 24.56 33.33
N ALA A 36 -12.90 24.58 32.03
CA ALA A 36 -13.27 23.37 31.30
C ALA A 36 -12.09 22.41 31.11
N GLU A 37 -12.37 21.10 31.20
CA GLU A 37 -11.46 20.03 30.83
C GLU A 37 -11.68 19.63 29.37
N LEU A 38 -10.61 19.52 28.58
CA LEU A 38 -10.70 19.02 27.21
C LEU A 38 -10.70 17.48 27.24
N LEU A 39 -11.78 16.86 26.76
CA LEU A 39 -11.93 15.41 26.71
C LEU A 39 -11.53 14.85 25.35
N GLU A 40 -11.93 15.52 24.27
CA GLU A 40 -11.59 15.18 22.89
C GLU A 40 -11.56 16.45 22.04
N VAL A 41 -10.58 16.55 21.14
CA VAL A 41 -10.35 17.72 20.30
C VAL A 41 -9.98 17.27 18.90
N GLU A 42 -10.81 17.63 17.94
CA GLU A 42 -10.52 17.46 16.51
C GLU A 42 -10.67 18.79 15.79
N GLN A 43 -9.77 19.05 14.84
CA GLN A 43 -9.83 20.22 13.97
C GLN A 43 -9.28 19.85 12.59
N VAL A 44 -10.02 20.25 11.55
CA VAL A 44 -9.61 20.10 10.16
C VAL A 44 -9.89 21.38 9.39
N VAL A 45 -8.98 21.72 8.47
CA VAL A 45 -9.17 22.81 7.51
C VAL A 45 -9.11 22.23 6.10
N VAL A 46 -10.18 22.38 5.34
CA VAL A 46 -10.28 21.88 3.97
C VAL A 46 -10.66 23.06 3.06
N TYR A 47 -9.80 23.40 2.09
CA TYR A 47 -9.99 24.54 1.19
C TYR A 47 -10.36 25.86 1.90
N GLY A 48 -9.71 26.15 3.04
CA GLY A 48 -9.95 27.36 3.83
C GLY A 48 -11.27 27.35 4.61
N ARG A 49 -11.92 26.19 4.77
CA ARG A 49 -13.06 25.97 5.65
C ARG A 49 -12.63 25.21 6.89
N LEU A 50 -12.88 25.79 8.05
CA LEU A 50 -12.62 25.19 9.36
C LEU A 50 -13.82 24.34 9.78
N ILE A 51 -13.53 23.15 10.28
CA ILE A 51 -14.43 22.36 11.13
C ILE A 51 -13.64 21.99 12.38
N MET A 52 -14.19 22.28 13.55
CA MET A 52 -13.56 22.03 14.84
C MET A 52 -14.59 21.42 15.80
N HIS A 53 -14.27 20.27 16.38
CA HIS A 53 -15.12 19.54 17.31
C HIS A 53 -14.39 19.33 18.63
N TRP A 54 -14.87 19.98 19.69
CA TRP A 54 -14.30 19.88 21.02
C TRP A 54 -15.33 19.32 21.99
N LEU A 55 -15.05 18.16 22.55
CA LEU A 55 -15.78 17.59 23.67
C LEU A 55 -15.14 18.06 24.96
N ILE A 56 -15.90 18.73 25.82
CA ILE A 56 -15.40 19.29 27.07
C ILE A 56 -16.17 18.77 28.27
N GLY A 57 -15.49 18.63 29.40
CA GLY A 57 -16.09 18.42 30.71
C GLY A 57 -16.15 19.72 31.49
N LEU A 58 -17.25 19.96 32.20
CA LEU A 58 -17.41 21.11 33.08
C LEU A 58 -17.52 20.64 34.53
N ASP A 59 -16.71 21.21 35.42
CA ASP A 59 -16.79 20.96 36.87
C ASP A 59 -17.26 22.22 37.60
N GLY A 60 -18.56 22.29 37.89
CA GLY A 60 -19.16 23.39 38.65
C GLY A 60 -19.45 24.68 37.87
N ALA A 61 -19.07 24.78 36.59
CA ALA A 61 -19.48 25.89 35.72
C ALA A 61 -20.85 25.62 35.09
N GLU A 62 -21.72 26.64 35.06
CA GLU A 62 -23.02 26.58 34.39
C GLU A 62 -22.83 26.54 32.87
N VAL A 63 -23.32 25.48 32.21
CA VAL A 63 -23.25 25.29 30.75
C VAL A 63 -23.71 26.54 30.00
N SER A 64 -24.78 27.18 30.48
CA SER A 64 -25.36 28.36 29.82
C SER A 64 -24.42 29.58 29.78
N ASP A 65 -23.53 29.73 30.76
CA ASP A 65 -22.61 30.87 30.81
C ASP A 65 -21.42 30.64 29.90
N VAL A 66 -20.89 29.41 29.88
CA VAL A 66 -19.84 28.99 28.94
C VAL A 66 -20.33 29.15 27.49
N LEU A 67 -21.55 28.72 27.20
CA LEU A 67 -22.16 28.84 25.87
C LEU A 67 -22.33 30.30 25.41
N LYS A 68 -22.73 31.21 26.30
CA LYS A 68 -22.86 32.64 25.95
C LYS A 68 -21.52 33.23 25.52
N GLU A 69 -20.44 32.93 26.25
CA GLU A 69 -19.10 33.41 25.90
C GLU A 69 -18.64 32.83 24.56
N LEU A 70 -18.82 31.53 24.35
CA LEU A 70 -18.43 30.87 23.11
C LEU A 70 -19.22 31.37 21.90
N LEU A 71 -20.54 31.55 22.03
CA LEU A 71 -21.40 32.07 20.97
C LEU A 71 -21.03 33.52 20.62
N TRP A 72 -20.71 34.35 21.63
CA TRP A 72 -20.22 35.69 21.40
C TRP A 72 -18.90 35.69 20.63
N GLU A 73 -17.96 34.84 21.06
CA GLU A 73 -16.65 34.75 20.46
C GLU A 73 -16.73 34.25 19.02
N ALA A 74 -17.51 33.20 18.77
CA ALA A 74 -17.80 32.68 17.44
C ALA A 74 -18.36 33.75 16.50
N LYS A 75 -19.37 34.50 16.96
CA LYS A 75 -19.94 35.62 16.21
C LYS A 75 -18.91 36.70 15.90
N SER A 76 -18.04 37.04 16.86
CA SER A 76 -16.98 38.03 16.66
C SER A 76 -15.92 37.57 15.65
N LEU A 77 -15.73 36.26 15.52
CA LEU A 77 -14.81 35.62 14.59
C LEU A 77 -15.44 35.40 13.21
N GLY A 78 -16.76 35.56 13.08
CA GLY A 78 -17.49 35.26 11.84
C GLY A 78 -17.57 33.76 11.54
N VAL A 79 -17.61 32.93 12.58
CA VAL A 79 -17.81 31.48 12.49
C VAL A 79 -19.13 31.08 13.14
N ASP A 80 -19.69 29.98 12.66
CA ASP A 80 -20.89 29.37 13.23
C ASP A 80 -20.49 28.42 14.35
N LEU A 81 -21.30 28.39 15.41
CA LEU A 81 -21.14 27.48 16.54
C LEU A 81 -22.44 26.75 16.80
N ASP A 82 -22.33 25.42 16.86
CA ASP A 82 -23.36 24.52 17.33
C ASP A 82 -22.88 23.78 18.59
N PHE A 83 -23.81 23.29 19.41
CA PHE A 83 -23.47 22.58 20.63
C PHE A 83 -24.48 21.50 20.99
N GLN A 84 -24.00 20.46 21.68
CA GLN A 84 -24.82 19.38 22.20
C GLN A 84 -24.39 19.01 23.62
N VAL A 85 -25.34 18.98 24.55
CA VAL A 85 -25.12 18.46 25.91
C VAL A 85 -25.26 16.94 25.87
N MET A 86 -24.26 16.24 26.41
CA MET A 86 -24.21 14.79 26.45
C MET A 86 -24.29 14.31 27.91
N GLU A 87 -25.22 13.39 28.18
CA GLU A 87 -25.33 12.75 29.50
C GLU A 87 -24.20 11.70 29.68
N GLY A 88 -23.40 11.86 30.73
CA GLY A 88 -22.25 10.98 31.02
C GLY A 88 -20.96 11.40 30.31
N SER A 89 -19.86 10.66 30.55
CA SER A 89 -18.49 11.03 30.14
C SER A 89 -18.23 11.18 28.63
N GLY A 90 -19.25 11.18 27.77
CA GLY A 90 -19.14 11.35 26.31
C GLY A 90 -18.36 10.26 25.58
N LYS A 91 -17.71 9.34 26.31
CA LYS A 91 -17.11 8.12 25.78
C LYS A 91 -18.24 7.22 25.32
N ALA A 92 -18.74 7.45 24.10
CA ALA A 92 -19.45 6.44 23.35
C ALA A 92 -18.65 5.15 23.52
N SER A 93 -19.29 4.06 23.98
CA SER A 93 -18.61 2.77 24.03
C SER A 93 -18.09 2.53 22.62
N LYS A 94 -16.77 2.63 22.42
CA LYS A 94 -16.16 2.29 21.14
C LYS A 94 -16.38 0.79 20.99
N LYS A 95 -17.56 0.40 20.47
CA LYS A 95 -17.77 -0.91 19.88
C LYS A 95 -16.56 -1.13 18.99
N GLN A 96 -15.94 -2.30 19.12
CA GLN A 96 -14.76 -2.65 18.33
C GLN A 96 -15.18 -2.64 16.86
N SER A 97 -15.05 -1.49 16.19
CA SER A 97 -15.38 -1.35 14.79
C SER A 97 -14.23 -1.92 13.98
N GLN A 98 -14.58 -2.75 13.00
CA GLN A 98 -13.61 -3.20 12.04
C GLN A 98 -13.26 -2.02 11.14
N ARG A 99 -11.97 -1.72 11.00
CA ARG A 99 -11.51 -0.64 10.14
C ARG A 99 -10.85 -1.20 8.90
N TRP A 100 -11.20 -0.61 7.76
CA TRP A 100 -10.73 -1.02 6.44
C TRP A 100 -10.35 0.20 5.63
N ALA A 101 -9.43 0.02 4.69
CA ALA A 101 -9.05 1.01 3.70
C ALA A 101 -9.37 0.45 2.32
N VAL A 102 -10.11 1.21 1.53
CA VAL A 102 -10.29 0.96 0.09
C VAL A 102 -9.45 1.97 -0.65
N THR A 103 -8.40 1.50 -1.33
CA THR A 103 -7.54 2.33 -2.17
C THR A 103 -7.93 2.14 -3.63
N LEU A 104 -8.30 3.23 -4.28
CA LEU A 104 -8.65 3.30 -5.69
C LEU A 104 -7.44 3.85 -6.44
N VAL A 105 -7.00 3.20 -7.51
CA VAL A 105 -5.85 3.65 -8.32
C VAL A 105 -6.19 3.57 -9.80
N ALA A 106 -6.03 4.67 -10.52
CA ALA A 106 -6.19 4.73 -11.97
C ALA A 106 -5.43 5.93 -12.55
N PRO A 107 -5.16 5.98 -13.87
CA PRO A 107 -4.55 7.16 -14.48
C PRO A 107 -5.47 8.38 -14.34
N ARG A 108 -6.80 8.15 -14.33
CA ARG A 108 -7.83 9.14 -14.00
C ARG A 108 -8.97 8.46 -13.27
N LEU A 109 -9.43 9.06 -12.17
CA LEU A 109 -10.59 8.59 -11.41
C LEU A 109 -11.83 9.43 -11.74
N GLY A 110 -12.88 8.75 -12.22
CA GLY A 110 -14.21 9.33 -12.39
C GLY A 110 -15.07 9.19 -11.13
N ALA A 111 -16.19 9.92 -11.09
CA ALA A 111 -17.14 9.84 -9.98
C ALA A 111 -17.87 8.48 -9.91
N ASP A 112 -17.95 7.77 -11.03
CA ASP A 112 -18.45 6.40 -11.16
C ASP A 112 -17.65 5.41 -10.31
N VAL A 113 -16.33 5.57 -10.22
CA VAL A 113 -15.48 4.73 -9.37
C VAL A 113 -15.82 4.93 -7.89
N ILE A 114 -15.88 6.18 -7.44
CA ILE A 114 -16.24 6.50 -6.04
C ILE A 114 -17.65 6.01 -5.73
N MET A 115 -18.59 6.20 -6.66
CA MET A 115 -19.97 5.71 -6.53
C MET A 115 -20.00 4.19 -6.37
N ALA A 116 -19.24 3.44 -7.16
CA ALA A 116 -19.21 1.98 -7.06
C ALA A 116 -18.62 1.52 -5.72
N ALA A 117 -17.49 2.09 -5.29
CA ALA A 117 -16.86 1.74 -4.02
C ALA A 117 -17.72 2.14 -2.80
N ALA A 118 -18.34 3.32 -2.83
CA ALA A 118 -19.21 3.80 -1.76
C ALA A 118 -20.53 3.02 -1.68
N THR A 119 -21.13 2.66 -2.82
CA THR A 119 -22.30 1.78 -2.86
C THR A 119 -21.97 0.41 -2.28
N ALA A 120 -20.85 -0.19 -2.69
CA ALA A 120 -20.40 -1.48 -2.14
C ALA A 120 -20.18 -1.40 -0.63
N ALA A 121 -19.54 -0.34 -0.12
CA ALA A 121 -19.36 -0.13 1.31
C ALA A 121 -20.72 -0.06 2.04
N ALA A 122 -21.64 0.76 1.55
CA ALA A 122 -22.95 0.96 2.16
C ALA A 122 -23.81 -0.32 2.16
N ASP A 123 -23.85 -1.04 1.03
CA ASP A 123 -24.64 -2.27 0.88
C ASP A 123 -24.13 -3.41 1.78
N HIS A 124 -22.86 -3.34 2.21
CA HIS A 124 -22.22 -4.34 3.07
C HIS A 124 -21.93 -3.86 4.50
N GLY A 125 -22.62 -2.81 4.96
CA GLY A 125 -22.62 -2.39 6.36
C GLY A 125 -21.40 -1.58 6.80
N PHE A 126 -20.68 -0.98 5.86
CA PHE A 126 -19.54 -0.10 6.15
C PHE A 126 -19.93 1.38 5.99
N ASN A 127 -19.60 2.18 7.01
CA ASN A 127 -19.59 3.63 6.91
C ASN A 127 -18.25 4.10 6.34
N ILE A 128 -18.26 5.20 5.56
CA ILE A 128 -17.05 5.91 5.16
C ILE A 128 -16.75 6.97 6.21
N ASP A 129 -15.66 6.78 6.95
CA ASP A 129 -15.22 7.73 7.99
C ASP A 129 -14.44 8.89 7.37
N ARG A 130 -13.70 8.61 6.28
CA ARG A 130 -12.83 9.60 5.63
C ARG A 130 -12.61 9.24 4.16
N ILE A 131 -12.48 10.27 3.32
CA ILE A 131 -12.02 10.14 1.94
C ILE A 131 -10.83 11.07 1.74
N GLU A 132 -9.75 10.56 1.17
CA GLU A 132 -8.52 11.31 0.96
C GLU A 132 -7.96 11.10 -0.44
N THR A 133 -7.34 12.13 -1.01
CA THR A 133 -6.52 11.98 -2.21
C THR A 133 -5.11 11.59 -1.81
N LEU A 134 -4.60 10.50 -2.39
CA LEU A 134 -3.23 10.04 -2.20
C LEU A 134 -2.33 10.40 -3.40
N GLY A 135 -2.85 10.24 -4.61
CA GLY A 135 -2.06 10.44 -5.84
C GLY A 135 -2.13 11.85 -6.43
N ASN A 136 -1.57 11.98 -7.63
CA ASN A 136 -1.46 13.24 -8.37
C ASN A 136 -2.13 13.17 -9.76
N ALA A 137 -1.80 14.14 -10.63
CA ALA A 137 -2.35 14.23 -11.98
C ALA A 137 -1.82 13.17 -12.96
N ALA A 138 -0.65 12.58 -12.72
CA ALA A 138 -0.06 11.52 -13.53
C ALA A 138 -0.66 10.15 -13.16
N LEU A 139 -0.85 9.90 -11.86
CA LEU A 139 -1.51 8.70 -11.36
C LEU A 139 -2.43 9.06 -10.20
N SER A 140 -3.74 9.00 -10.45
CA SER A 140 -4.75 9.36 -9.46
C SER A 140 -4.96 8.22 -8.47
N SER A 141 -4.97 8.57 -7.18
CA SER A 141 -5.40 7.64 -6.14
C SER A 141 -6.24 8.31 -5.08
N ILE A 142 -7.29 7.62 -4.66
CA ILE A 142 -8.20 8.04 -3.58
C ILE A 142 -8.30 6.87 -2.58
N GLU A 143 -8.23 7.20 -1.29
CA GLU A 143 -8.44 6.26 -0.19
C GLU A 143 -9.75 6.56 0.52
N LEU A 144 -10.56 5.53 0.74
CA LEU A 144 -11.74 5.56 1.60
C LEU A 144 -11.40 4.76 2.86
N LEU A 145 -11.39 5.42 4.01
CA LEU A 145 -11.28 4.76 5.31
C LEU A 145 -12.67 4.43 5.81
N LEU A 146 -12.90 3.15 6.06
CA LEU A 146 -14.19 2.59 6.41
C LEU A 146 -14.21 2.10 7.85
N SER A 147 -15.37 2.24 8.50
CA SER A 147 -15.70 1.51 9.72
C SER A 147 -16.94 0.65 9.52
N GLY A 148 -16.86 -0.61 9.93
CA GLY A 148 -17.98 -1.54 9.99
C GLY A 148 -18.24 -1.94 11.44
N ASP A 149 -19.50 -2.20 11.77
CA ASP A 149 -19.87 -2.81 13.05
C ASP A 149 -19.66 -4.34 13.02
N GLU A 150 -20.23 -5.07 13.97
CA GLU A 150 -20.06 -6.53 14.07
C GLU A 150 -20.76 -7.29 12.93
N ASP A 151 -21.77 -6.69 12.29
CA ASP A 151 -22.56 -7.32 11.23
C ASP A 151 -21.99 -7.02 9.83
N ALA A 152 -21.03 -6.10 9.72
CA ALA A 152 -20.35 -5.79 8.47
C ALA A 152 -19.54 -6.99 7.95
N ASP A 153 -19.63 -7.27 6.64
CA ASP A 153 -18.98 -8.41 5.99
C ASP A 153 -17.87 -7.96 5.03
N PRO A 154 -16.59 -8.01 5.46
CA PRO A 154 -15.46 -7.63 4.61
C PRO A 154 -15.28 -8.53 3.38
N ARG A 155 -15.74 -9.79 3.43
CA ARG A 155 -15.61 -10.71 2.30
C ARG A 155 -16.61 -10.34 1.21
N ALA A 156 -17.86 -10.10 1.60
CA ALA A 156 -18.87 -9.59 0.67
C ALA A 156 -18.47 -8.23 0.08
N LEU A 157 -17.90 -7.34 0.89
CA LEU A 157 -17.32 -6.09 0.40
C LEU A 157 -16.21 -6.35 -0.63
N LYS A 158 -15.27 -7.26 -0.36
CA LYS A 158 -14.20 -7.61 -1.30
C LYS A 158 -14.78 -8.09 -2.64
N ASP A 159 -15.77 -8.99 -2.61
CA ASP A 159 -16.40 -9.53 -3.82
C ASP A 159 -17.13 -8.45 -4.64
N ALA A 160 -17.81 -7.52 -3.97
CA ALA A 160 -18.47 -6.39 -4.62
C ALA A 160 -17.46 -5.42 -5.25
N LEU A 161 -16.35 -5.13 -4.57
CA LEU A 161 -15.28 -4.28 -5.09
C LEU A 161 -14.57 -4.92 -6.28
N LEU A 162 -14.28 -6.23 -6.25
CA LEU A 162 -13.73 -6.97 -7.38
C LEU A 162 -14.69 -6.95 -8.60
N SER A 163 -16.00 -6.99 -8.35
CA SER A 163 -17.00 -6.86 -9.41
C SER A 163 -17.00 -5.45 -10.03
N ALA A 164 -16.78 -4.41 -9.22
CA ALA A 164 -16.65 -3.04 -9.70
C ALA A 164 -15.36 -2.81 -10.49
N GLU A 165 -14.23 -3.33 -10.01
CA GLU A 165 -12.93 -3.34 -10.70
C GLU A 165 -13.01 -4.03 -12.07
N ALA A 166 -13.75 -5.14 -12.18
CA ALA A 166 -13.96 -5.80 -13.48
C ALA A 166 -14.79 -4.96 -14.48
N ALA A 167 -15.57 -3.99 -14.01
CA ALA A 167 -16.46 -3.17 -14.82
C ALA A 167 -15.89 -1.78 -15.14
N LEU A 168 -14.85 -1.33 -14.43
CA LEU A 168 -14.30 0.01 -14.49
C LEU A 168 -12.78 -0.03 -14.71
N PRO A 169 -12.17 0.95 -15.40
CA PRO A 169 -10.72 0.98 -15.62
C PRO A 169 -9.97 1.49 -14.37
N VAL A 170 -10.00 0.72 -13.29
CA VAL A 170 -9.46 1.08 -11.97
C VAL A 170 -8.96 -0.16 -11.24
N ASP A 171 -7.87 -0.04 -10.49
CA ASP A 171 -7.47 -1.04 -9.51
C ASP A 171 -8.08 -0.69 -8.14
N ILE A 172 -8.65 -1.70 -7.47
CA ILE A 172 -9.30 -1.53 -6.17
C ILE A 172 -8.67 -2.46 -5.13
N ALA A 173 -7.97 -1.88 -4.16
CA ALA A 173 -7.39 -2.63 -3.05
C ALA A 173 -8.21 -2.47 -1.78
N LEU A 174 -8.62 -3.58 -1.17
CA LEU A 174 -9.22 -3.61 0.16
C LEU A 174 -8.20 -4.15 1.17
N GLN A 175 -7.87 -3.36 2.19
CA GLN A 175 -6.94 -3.74 3.24
C GLN A 175 -7.53 -3.47 4.61
N ARG A 176 -7.17 -4.30 5.60
CA ARG A 176 -7.51 -4.01 6.99
C ARG A 176 -6.71 -2.78 7.44
N GLU A 177 -7.42 -1.75 7.91
CA GLU A 177 -6.76 -0.55 8.42
C GLU A 177 -6.29 -0.82 9.85
N SER A 178 -4.96 -0.90 10.00
CA SER A 178 -4.29 -1.13 11.27
C SER A 178 -2.94 -0.42 11.27
N LEU A 179 -2.31 -0.29 12.44
CA LEU A 179 -0.95 0.24 12.54
C LEU A 179 0.03 -0.53 11.64
N LEU A 180 -0.18 -1.85 11.47
CA LEU A 180 0.68 -2.71 10.65
C LEU A 180 0.60 -2.39 9.16
N ARG A 181 -0.53 -1.88 8.66
CA ARG A 181 -0.66 -1.45 7.26
C ARG A 181 0.32 -0.32 6.94
N ARG A 182 0.45 0.64 7.86
CA ARG A 182 1.32 1.82 7.72
C ARG A 182 2.73 1.61 8.26
N SER A 183 3.00 0.45 8.87
CA SER A 183 4.30 0.14 9.47
C SER A 183 4.98 -1.06 8.81
N LYS A 184 4.80 -1.26 7.50
CA LYS A 184 5.60 -2.20 6.72
C LYS A 184 7.09 -1.76 6.77
N ARG A 185 8.00 -2.71 6.56
CA ARG A 185 9.45 -2.52 6.77
C ARG A 185 10.35 -3.29 5.79
N LEU A 186 9.85 -4.30 5.09
CA LEU A 186 10.59 -5.05 4.08
C LEU A 186 9.74 -5.16 2.81
N VAL A 187 10.33 -4.87 1.66
CA VAL A 187 9.72 -5.06 0.34
C VAL A 187 10.58 -6.05 -0.44
N VAL A 188 9.96 -7.13 -0.89
CA VAL A 188 10.57 -8.16 -1.74
C VAL A 188 9.89 -8.14 -3.10
N MET A 189 10.66 -7.97 -4.17
CA MET A 189 10.15 -7.83 -5.53
C MET A 189 10.68 -8.95 -6.41
N ASP A 190 9.85 -9.46 -7.33
CA ASP A 190 10.39 -10.15 -8.51
C ASP A 190 11.15 -9.15 -9.40
N MET A 191 12.03 -9.67 -10.24
CA MET A 191 12.79 -8.90 -11.21
C MET A 191 12.04 -8.79 -12.54
N ASP A 192 11.97 -9.91 -13.27
CA ASP A 192 11.41 -9.98 -14.63
C ASP A 192 9.92 -9.60 -14.57
N SER A 193 9.44 -8.82 -15.54
CA SER A 193 8.06 -8.35 -15.65
C SER A 193 7.48 -7.61 -14.42
N THR A 194 8.32 -7.26 -13.44
CA THR A 194 7.93 -6.57 -12.18
C THR A 194 8.82 -5.36 -11.93
N LEU A 195 10.10 -5.56 -11.58
CA LEU A 195 11.07 -4.48 -11.37
C LEU A 195 11.61 -3.94 -12.70
N ILE A 196 11.71 -4.82 -13.69
CA ILE A 196 12.08 -4.52 -15.08
C ILE A 196 10.98 -4.98 -16.03
N GLN A 197 10.94 -4.41 -17.23
CA GLN A 197 9.90 -4.72 -18.20
C GLN A 197 10.19 -5.99 -19.03
N GLN A 198 11.45 -6.43 -19.07
CA GLN A 198 11.89 -7.55 -19.90
C GLN A 198 11.96 -8.86 -19.11
N GLU A 199 11.92 -9.96 -19.86
CA GLU A 199 12.34 -11.29 -19.40
C GLU A 199 13.82 -11.49 -19.74
N VAL A 200 14.68 -11.57 -18.71
CA VAL A 200 16.15 -11.61 -18.91
C VAL A 200 16.58 -12.82 -19.75
N ILE A 201 15.96 -13.98 -19.56
CA ILE A 201 16.32 -15.18 -20.32
C ILE A 201 16.04 -15.03 -21.82
N ASP A 202 14.99 -14.31 -22.17
CA ASP A 202 14.62 -14.04 -23.56
C ASP A 202 15.59 -13.05 -24.21
N GLU A 203 16.05 -12.04 -23.47
CA GLU A 203 17.08 -11.10 -23.96
C GLU A 203 18.43 -11.80 -24.24
N ILE A 204 18.86 -12.69 -23.34
CA ILE A 204 20.05 -13.52 -23.58
C ILE A 204 19.85 -14.39 -24.82
N ALA A 205 18.67 -15.01 -24.97
CA ALA A 205 18.35 -15.86 -26.11
C ALA A 205 18.33 -15.08 -27.44
N ARG A 206 17.82 -13.85 -27.45
CA ARG A 206 17.84 -12.95 -28.63
C ARG A 206 19.27 -12.61 -29.05
N ILE A 207 20.13 -12.28 -28.09
CA ILE A 207 21.54 -11.94 -28.39
C ILE A 207 22.30 -13.17 -28.89
N HIS A 208 22.01 -14.35 -28.34
CA HIS A 208 22.64 -15.61 -28.74
C HIS A 208 22.04 -16.22 -30.03
N GLY A 209 20.86 -15.76 -30.46
CA GLY A 209 20.20 -16.22 -31.68
C GLY A 209 19.37 -17.51 -31.52
N VAL A 210 18.90 -17.82 -30.30
CA VAL A 210 18.09 -19.01 -29.97
C VAL A 210 16.73 -18.64 -29.33
N TYR A 211 16.24 -17.45 -29.66
CA TYR A 211 15.02 -16.90 -29.06
C TYR A 211 13.78 -17.77 -29.33
N ASP A 212 13.60 -18.22 -30.56
CA ASP A 212 12.41 -18.98 -30.95
C ASP A 212 12.34 -20.32 -30.21
N GLU A 213 13.49 -20.99 -30.00
CA GLU A 213 13.57 -22.21 -29.23
C GLU A 213 13.26 -21.99 -27.74
N VAL A 214 13.79 -20.92 -27.15
CA VAL A 214 13.53 -20.56 -25.75
C VAL A 214 12.06 -20.19 -25.54
N ALA A 215 11.49 -19.38 -26.43
CA ALA A 215 10.10 -18.98 -26.41
C ALA A 215 9.16 -20.19 -26.51
N GLY A 216 9.49 -21.17 -27.37
CA GLY A 216 8.73 -22.42 -27.49
C GLY A 216 8.70 -23.24 -26.19
N VAL A 217 9.80 -23.26 -25.42
CA VAL A 217 9.82 -23.91 -24.10
C VAL A 217 8.99 -23.11 -23.08
N THR A 218 9.11 -21.77 -23.08
CA THR A 218 8.32 -20.88 -22.20
C THR A 218 6.82 -21.06 -22.43
N GLU A 219 6.37 -21.15 -23.69
CA GLU A 219 4.96 -21.37 -24.03
C GLU A 219 4.45 -22.70 -23.47
N ARG A 220 5.20 -23.80 -23.67
CA ARG A 220 4.86 -25.12 -23.13
C ARG A 220 4.77 -25.10 -21.59
N ALA A 221 5.69 -24.41 -20.92
CA ALA A 221 5.68 -24.25 -19.47
C ALA A 221 4.45 -23.45 -19.00
N MET A 222 4.10 -22.37 -19.70
CA MET A 222 2.92 -21.56 -19.41
C MET A 222 1.60 -22.31 -19.63
N ARG A 223 1.57 -23.28 -20.56
CA ARG A 223 0.43 -24.21 -20.74
C ARG A 223 0.39 -25.32 -19.69
N GLY A 224 1.34 -25.36 -18.76
CA GLY A 224 1.42 -26.38 -17.72
C GLY A 224 1.92 -27.75 -18.21
N GLU A 225 2.46 -27.83 -19.43
CA GLU A 225 2.95 -29.09 -20.01
C GLU A 225 4.29 -29.52 -19.38
N ILE A 226 5.04 -28.57 -18.83
CA ILE A 226 6.37 -28.79 -18.24
C ILE A 226 6.45 -28.07 -16.88
N PRO A 227 6.96 -28.73 -15.82
CA PRO A 227 7.26 -28.06 -14.55
C PRO A 227 8.28 -26.92 -14.72
N PHE A 228 8.16 -25.87 -13.90
CA PHE A 228 9.03 -24.68 -13.96
C PHE A 228 10.54 -25.02 -13.97
N THR A 229 11.00 -25.88 -13.07
CA THR A 229 12.41 -26.25 -12.95
C THR A 229 12.93 -26.98 -14.19
N SER A 230 12.12 -27.88 -14.76
CA SER A 230 12.44 -28.57 -16.01
C SER A 230 12.45 -27.60 -17.20
N ALA A 231 11.48 -26.68 -17.28
CA ALA A 231 11.44 -25.66 -18.32
C ALA A 231 12.61 -24.68 -18.22
N LEU A 232 13.04 -24.31 -17.01
CA LEU A 232 14.22 -23.49 -16.80
C LEU A 232 15.48 -24.22 -17.26
N ASP A 233 15.66 -25.49 -16.89
CA ASP A 233 16.80 -26.30 -17.32
C ASP A 233 16.85 -26.48 -18.86
N GLU A 234 15.70 -26.73 -19.51
CA GLU A 234 15.60 -26.78 -20.98
C GLU A 234 16.01 -25.45 -21.63
N ARG A 235 15.51 -24.31 -21.13
CA ARG A 235 15.87 -22.98 -21.66
C ARG A 235 17.34 -22.67 -21.45
N VAL A 236 17.88 -22.93 -20.27
CA VAL A 236 19.29 -22.69 -19.94
C VAL A 236 20.23 -23.52 -20.83
N LYS A 237 19.87 -24.77 -21.16
CA LYS A 237 20.65 -25.61 -22.09
C LYS A 237 20.78 -25.00 -23.48
N LEU A 238 19.74 -24.32 -23.98
CA LEU A 238 19.76 -23.65 -25.29
C LEU A 238 20.75 -22.49 -25.33
N LEU A 239 21.06 -21.88 -24.18
CA LEU A 239 22.02 -20.77 -24.08
C LEU A 239 23.49 -21.24 -24.11
N LYS A 240 23.75 -22.54 -24.19
CA LYS A 240 25.11 -23.09 -24.21
C LYS A 240 25.94 -22.49 -25.34
N GLY A 241 27.13 -22.04 -25.00
CA GLY A 241 28.10 -21.45 -25.93
C GLY A 241 27.97 -19.93 -26.09
N ALA A 242 26.94 -19.30 -25.51
CA ALA A 242 26.86 -17.84 -25.47
C ALA A 242 28.07 -17.25 -24.72
N PRO A 243 28.66 -16.14 -25.19
CA PRO A 243 29.77 -15.50 -24.50
C PRO A 243 29.28 -14.82 -23.21
N GLU A 244 30.12 -14.79 -22.18
CA GLU A 244 29.82 -14.13 -20.89
C GLU A 244 29.47 -12.64 -21.05
N SER A 245 30.03 -11.98 -22.07
CA SER A 245 29.71 -10.58 -22.43
C SER A 245 28.24 -10.35 -22.80
N VAL A 246 27.42 -11.41 -22.93
CA VAL A 246 25.98 -11.27 -23.13
C VAL A 246 25.31 -10.56 -21.95
N PHE A 247 25.81 -10.74 -20.72
CA PHE A 247 25.20 -10.11 -19.54
C PHE A 247 25.29 -8.59 -19.57
N GLU A 248 26.44 -8.04 -19.99
CA GLU A 248 26.62 -6.59 -20.17
C GLU A 248 25.65 -6.05 -21.24
N GLN A 249 25.51 -6.75 -22.36
CA GLN A 249 24.58 -6.36 -23.44
C GLN A 249 23.11 -6.42 -23.01
N VAL A 250 22.74 -7.36 -22.13
CA VAL A 250 21.39 -7.40 -21.55
C VAL A 250 21.19 -6.22 -20.60
N LEU A 251 22.15 -5.93 -19.73
CA LEU A 251 22.09 -4.80 -18.80
C LEU A 251 21.92 -3.45 -19.50
N GLU A 252 22.53 -3.27 -20.68
CA GLU A 252 22.36 -2.07 -21.51
C GLU A 252 20.94 -1.91 -22.09
N LYS A 253 20.20 -3.01 -22.24
CA LYS A 253 18.84 -3.02 -22.80
C LYS A 253 17.74 -3.04 -21.75
N ILE A 254 18.08 -3.31 -20.49
CA ILE A 254 17.10 -3.39 -19.42
C ILE A 254 16.45 -2.03 -19.19
N GLU A 255 15.13 -2.02 -19.26
CA GLU A 255 14.31 -0.90 -18.87
C GLU A 255 13.64 -1.21 -17.54
N LEU A 256 13.84 -0.33 -16.57
CA LEU A 256 13.10 -0.39 -15.32
C LEU A 256 11.62 -0.20 -15.61
N THR A 257 10.77 -0.87 -14.83
CA THR A 257 9.34 -0.58 -14.81
C THR A 257 9.14 0.89 -14.44
N PRO A 258 8.21 1.62 -15.10
CA PRO A 258 7.92 3.00 -14.74
C PRO A 258 7.70 3.15 -13.23
N GLY A 259 8.29 4.20 -12.65
CA GLY A 259 8.23 4.47 -11.21
C GLY A 259 9.02 3.52 -10.31
N ALA A 260 9.69 2.46 -10.82
CA ALA A 260 10.46 1.55 -9.98
C ALA A 260 11.63 2.22 -9.25
N GLU A 261 12.38 3.09 -9.93
CA GLU A 261 13.47 3.85 -9.30
C GLU A 261 12.94 4.79 -8.21
N HIS A 262 11.86 5.50 -8.50
CA HIS A 262 11.19 6.38 -7.55
C HIS A 262 10.66 5.61 -6.33
N PHE A 263 10.01 4.47 -6.58
CA PHE A 263 9.50 3.57 -5.54
C PHE A 263 10.61 3.13 -4.59
N VAL A 264 11.74 2.65 -5.11
CA VAL A 264 12.88 2.23 -4.30
C VAL A 264 13.47 3.39 -3.50
N GLN A 265 13.63 4.58 -4.10
CA GLN A 265 14.13 5.77 -3.42
C GLN A 265 13.24 6.17 -2.22
N VAL A 266 11.92 6.17 -2.40
CA VAL A 266 10.97 6.47 -1.32
C VAL A 266 11.08 5.44 -0.20
N LEU A 267 11.12 4.16 -0.54
CA LEU A 267 11.27 3.08 0.44
C LEU A 267 12.56 3.23 1.26
N GLN A 268 13.68 3.53 0.60
CA GLN A 268 14.97 3.77 1.26
C GLN A 268 14.91 4.99 2.19
N GLY A 269 14.32 6.11 1.74
CA GLY A 269 14.16 7.31 2.57
C GLY A 269 13.27 7.07 3.81
N LEU A 270 12.31 6.13 3.71
CA LEU A 270 11.47 5.68 4.82
C LEU A 270 12.11 4.57 5.67
N GLY A 271 13.33 4.14 5.35
CA GLY A 271 14.09 3.14 6.09
C GLY A 271 13.60 1.70 5.89
N TYR A 272 12.96 1.39 4.76
CA TYR A 272 12.62 0.02 4.39
C TYR A 272 13.86 -0.76 4.00
N LYS A 273 13.81 -2.06 4.29
CA LYS A 273 14.65 -3.05 3.62
C LYS A 273 14.05 -3.39 2.26
N THR A 274 14.91 -3.54 1.26
CA THR A 274 14.49 -3.81 -0.12
C THR A 274 15.26 -4.98 -0.69
N ALA A 275 14.55 -5.85 -1.40
CA ALA A 275 15.11 -7.08 -1.94
C ALA A 275 14.56 -7.37 -3.33
N VAL A 276 15.41 -7.94 -4.19
CA VAL A 276 14.98 -8.60 -5.42
C VAL A 276 15.18 -10.11 -5.31
N VAL A 277 14.14 -10.89 -5.61
CA VAL A 277 14.14 -12.35 -5.58
C VAL A 277 13.57 -12.88 -6.89
N SER A 278 14.45 -13.39 -7.75
CA SER A 278 14.13 -13.69 -9.15
C SER A 278 14.37 -15.14 -9.55
N GLY A 279 13.52 -15.63 -10.47
CA GLY A 279 13.77 -16.87 -11.22
C GLY A 279 14.75 -16.69 -12.39
N GLY A 280 15.13 -15.45 -12.71
CA GLY A 280 16.18 -15.09 -13.67
C GLY A 280 17.58 -15.30 -13.09
N PHE A 281 18.53 -14.43 -13.45
CA PHE A 281 19.96 -14.69 -13.20
C PHE A 281 20.66 -13.62 -12.36
N ILE A 282 21.51 -14.05 -11.42
CA ILE A 282 22.24 -13.17 -10.49
C ILE A 282 23.25 -12.28 -11.20
N GLN A 283 23.76 -12.72 -12.35
CA GLN A 283 24.61 -11.91 -13.23
C GLN A 283 23.93 -10.62 -13.70
N VAL A 284 22.59 -10.57 -13.68
CA VAL A 284 21.80 -9.39 -14.03
C VAL A 284 21.16 -8.76 -12.79
N ALA A 285 20.56 -9.58 -11.92
CA ALA A 285 19.91 -9.11 -10.69
C ALA A 285 20.90 -8.41 -9.73
N GLY A 286 22.16 -8.87 -9.65
CA GLY A 286 23.18 -8.28 -8.79
C GLY A 286 23.54 -6.85 -9.19
N PRO A 287 23.97 -6.61 -10.45
CA PRO A 287 24.23 -5.25 -10.95
C PRO A 287 23.00 -4.33 -10.86
N LEU A 288 21.81 -4.85 -11.12
CA LEU A 288 20.56 -4.09 -10.99
C LEU A 288 20.29 -3.68 -9.54
N ALA A 289 20.45 -4.61 -8.59
CA ALA A 289 20.32 -4.33 -7.17
C ALA A 289 21.34 -3.30 -6.70
N GLN A 290 22.59 -3.38 -7.17
CA GLN A 290 23.61 -2.38 -6.86
C GLN A 290 23.25 -1.00 -7.43
N ARG A 291 22.75 -0.93 -8.67
CA ARG A 291 22.30 0.32 -9.30
C ARG A 291 21.18 1.00 -8.52
N LEU A 292 20.23 0.22 -8.01
CA LEU A 292 19.08 0.72 -7.26
C LEU A 292 19.34 0.87 -5.75
N GLY A 293 20.47 0.36 -5.25
CA GLY A 293 20.80 0.36 -3.82
C GLY A 293 19.96 -0.63 -2.99
N LEU A 294 19.55 -1.76 -3.56
CA LEU A 294 18.79 -2.78 -2.83
C LEU A 294 19.68 -3.48 -1.78
N ASP A 295 19.10 -3.85 -0.64
CA ASP A 295 19.81 -4.55 0.44
C ASP A 295 20.13 -6.01 0.07
N TYR A 296 19.27 -6.64 -0.73
CA TYR A 296 19.37 -8.06 -1.09
C TYR A 296 19.11 -8.32 -2.57
N ALA A 297 19.86 -9.29 -3.11
CA ALA A 297 19.63 -9.85 -4.44
C ALA A 297 19.79 -11.37 -4.40
N PHE A 298 18.73 -12.09 -4.77
CA PHE A 298 18.74 -13.54 -4.93
C PHE A 298 18.19 -13.92 -6.30
N ALA A 299 18.94 -14.75 -7.03
CA ALA A 299 18.54 -15.26 -8.33
C ALA A 299 19.29 -16.56 -8.66
N ASN A 300 18.91 -17.24 -9.75
CA ASN A 300 19.68 -18.38 -10.25
C ASN A 300 21.05 -17.93 -10.76
N GLN A 301 22.01 -18.84 -10.85
CA GLN A 301 23.33 -18.52 -11.38
C GLN A 301 23.64 -19.39 -12.59
N LEU A 302 23.90 -18.77 -13.75
CA LEU A 302 24.40 -19.48 -14.93
C LEU A 302 25.87 -19.89 -14.74
N GLU A 303 26.22 -21.12 -15.07
CA GLU A 303 27.61 -21.59 -15.05
C GLU A 303 28.39 -21.05 -16.25
N VAL A 304 29.52 -20.39 -15.98
CA VAL A 304 30.44 -19.85 -16.97
C VAL A 304 31.78 -20.58 -16.85
N VAL A 305 32.29 -21.10 -17.97
CA VAL A 305 33.61 -21.72 -18.07
C VAL A 305 34.30 -21.18 -19.31
N GLU A 306 35.55 -20.72 -19.15
CA GLU A 306 36.35 -20.13 -20.24
C GLU A 306 35.61 -18.99 -20.99
N GLY A 307 34.87 -18.16 -20.24
CA GLY A 307 34.13 -17.02 -20.78
C GLY A 307 32.88 -17.37 -21.59
N LYS A 308 32.36 -18.60 -21.46
CA LYS A 308 31.14 -19.06 -22.15
C LYS A 308 30.17 -19.76 -21.22
N LEU A 309 28.88 -19.61 -21.50
CA LEU A 309 27.82 -20.32 -20.80
C LEU A 309 27.89 -21.82 -21.11
N THR A 310 27.86 -22.66 -20.08
CA THR A 310 27.89 -24.12 -20.25
C THR A 310 26.51 -24.71 -20.55
N GLY A 311 25.45 -23.93 -20.33
CA GLY A 311 24.06 -24.36 -20.38
C GLY A 311 23.62 -25.10 -19.11
N LYS A 312 24.20 -24.76 -17.95
CA LYS A 312 23.84 -25.30 -16.64
C LYS A 312 23.70 -24.19 -15.60
N LEU A 313 23.03 -24.51 -14.50
CA LEU A 313 22.93 -23.65 -13.31
C LEU A 313 23.94 -24.07 -12.24
N VAL A 314 24.37 -23.10 -11.43
CA VAL A 314 25.20 -23.28 -10.24
C VAL A 314 24.33 -23.08 -8.99
N GLY A 315 24.46 -23.97 -8.02
CA GLY A 315 23.79 -23.84 -6.73
C GLY A 315 22.29 -24.21 -6.76
N PRO A 316 21.55 -23.89 -5.70
CA PRO A 316 20.13 -24.19 -5.61
C PRO A 316 19.31 -23.31 -6.55
N VAL A 317 18.30 -23.89 -7.18
CA VAL A 317 17.38 -23.16 -8.04
C VAL A 317 16.43 -22.29 -7.19
N VAL A 318 16.27 -21.03 -7.57
CA VAL A 318 15.27 -20.12 -7.04
C VAL A 318 13.93 -20.43 -7.72
N ASP A 319 13.25 -21.45 -7.20
CA ASP A 319 11.90 -21.83 -7.61
C ASP A 319 10.83 -21.15 -6.73
N LYS A 320 9.56 -21.51 -7.00
CA LYS A 320 8.40 -20.98 -6.27
C LYS A 320 8.55 -21.10 -4.76
N GLN A 321 8.94 -22.28 -4.27
CA GLN A 321 9.10 -22.56 -2.84
C GLN A 321 10.26 -21.74 -2.25
N ARG A 322 11.38 -21.70 -2.97
CA ARG A 322 12.58 -20.99 -2.55
C ARG A 322 12.35 -19.48 -2.45
N LYS A 323 11.52 -18.88 -3.31
CA LYS A 323 11.17 -17.44 -3.19
C LYS A 323 10.49 -17.14 -1.85
N GLY A 324 9.53 -17.98 -1.43
CA GLY A 324 8.88 -17.88 -0.12
C GLY A 324 9.86 -18.07 1.05
N ASP A 325 10.73 -19.08 0.98
CA ASP A 325 11.70 -19.35 2.04
C ASP A 325 12.74 -18.22 2.18
N LEU A 326 13.15 -17.60 1.07
CA LEU A 326 14.06 -16.46 1.07
C LEU A 326 13.41 -15.22 1.69
N LEU A 327 12.14 -14.95 1.39
CA LEU A 327 11.37 -13.88 2.02
C LEU A 327 11.36 -14.04 3.55
N GLU A 328 11.03 -15.22 4.05
CA GLU A 328 10.99 -15.51 5.49
C GLU A 328 12.38 -15.39 6.12
N SER A 329 13.41 -15.87 5.43
CA SER A 329 14.80 -15.79 5.89
C SER A 329 15.28 -14.34 6.01
N MET A 330 14.95 -13.48 5.04
CA MET A 330 15.28 -12.04 5.10
C MET A 330 14.52 -11.35 6.23
N ALA A 331 13.22 -11.61 6.36
CA ALA A 331 12.42 -11.05 7.44
C ALA A 331 12.98 -11.45 8.82
N GLN A 332 13.38 -12.72 8.99
CA GLN A 332 14.02 -13.21 10.21
C GLN A 332 15.37 -12.53 10.48
N ALA A 333 16.23 -12.41 9.46
CA ALA A 333 17.55 -11.78 9.59
C ALA A 333 17.44 -10.32 10.03
N GLU A 334 16.46 -9.59 9.50
CA GLU A 334 16.19 -8.18 9.80
C GLU A 334 15.28 -7.99 11.03
N ARG A 335 14.82 -9.09 11.65
CA ARG A 335 13.88 -9.08 12.79
C ARG A 335 12.58 -8.33 12.49
N ILE A 336 12.12 -8.44 11.26
CA ILE A 336 10.88 -7.88 10.76
C ILE A 336 9.80 -8.97 10.84
N SER A 337 8.64 -8.64 11.42
CA SER A 337 7.50 -9.56 11.40
C SER A 337 7.00 -9.76 9.98
N ILE A 338 6.57 -10.97 9.63
CA ILE A 338 5.99 -11.27 8.31
C ILE A 338 4.82 -10.33 7.96
N GLU A 339 4.01 -9.94 8.95
CA GLU A 339 2.94 -8.95 8.80
C GLU A 339 3.43 -7.57 8.31
N GLN A 340 4.73 -7.28 8.44
CA GLN A 340 5.37 -6.04 7.97
C GLN A 340 6.11 -6.21 6.64
N VAL A 341 6.01 -7.37 6.00
CA VAL A 341 6.66 -7.68 4.72
C VAL A 341 5.66 -7.48 3.58
N ILE A 342 6.10 -6.85 2.51
CA ILE A 342 5.40 -6.72 1.24
C ILE A 342 6.11 -7.61 0.22
N ALA A 343 5.35 -8.38 -0.55
CA ALA A 343 5.85 -9.11 -1.71
C ALA A 343 5.17 -8.61 -2.98
N ILE A 344 5.94 -8.42 -4.06
CA ILE A 344 5.44 -7.94 -5.34
C ILE A 344 5.93 -8.89 -6.44
N GLY A 345 5.03 -9.36 -7.30
CA GLY A 345 5.36 -10.23 -8.43
C GLY A 345 4.21 -10.35 -9.43
N ASP A 346 4.50 -10.86 -10.62
CA ASP A 346 3.52 -11.00 -11.71
C ASP A 346 3.17 -12.48 -12.01
N GLY A 347 4.04 -13.40 -11.59
CA GLY A 347 4.06 -14.77 -12.08
C GLY A 347 3.56 -15.81 -11.08
N ALA A 348 3.21 -17.00 -11.61
CA ALA A 348 2.79 -18.13 -10.76
C ALA A 348 3.94 -18.68 -9.89
N ASN A 349 5.19 -18.41 -10.26
CA ASN A 349 6.40 -18.63 -9.47
C ASN A 349 6.46 -17.75 -8.23
N ASP A 350 5.70 -16.65 -8.14
CA ASP A 350 5.70 -15.76 -6.98
C ASP A 350 4.67 -16.12 -5.93
N LEU A 351 3.72 -17.00 -6.24
CA LEU A 351 2.56 -17.28 -5.38
C LEU A 351 2.91 -17.70 -3.95
N GLU A 352 4.01 -18.43 -3.71
CA GLU A 352 4.44 -18.72 -2.33
C GLU A 352 5.00 -17.47 -1.62
N MET A 353 5.73 -16.62 -2.35
CA MET A 353 6.25 -15.36 -1.80
C MET A 353 5.12 -14.38 -1.50
N LEU A 354 4.17 -14.23 -2.43
CA LEU A 354 2.98 -13.40 -2.27
C LEU A 354 2.11 -13.89 -1.11
N GLY A 355 1.80 -15.19 -1.06
CA GLY A 355 0.93 -15.77 -0.04
C GLY A 355 1.54 -15.84 1.36
N ARG A 356 2.87 -15.72 1.49
CA ARG A 356 3.56 -15.67 2.79
C ARG A 356 3.75 -14.25 3.31
N ALA A 357 3.71 -13.23 2.46
CA ALA A 357 3.90 -11.85 2.90
C ALA A 357 2.69 -11.35 3.70
N GLY A 358 2.90 -10.33 4.54
CA GLY A 358 1.80 -9.61 5.19
C GLY A 358 1.03 -8.67 4.24
N LEU A 359 1.52 -8.50 3.02
CA LEU A 359 0.80 -7.92 1.87
C LEU A 359 1.43 -8.46 0.58
N GLY A 360 0.76 -9.40 -0.08
CA GLY A 360 1.12 -9.90 -1.41
C GLY A 360 0.42 -9.11 -2.52
N ILE A 361 1.19 -8.50 -3.41
CA ILE A 361 0.71 -7.66 -4.50
C ILE A 361 1.02 -8.32 -5.84
N ALA A 362 -0.03 -8.63 -6.59
CA ALA A 362 0.08 -9.06 -7.98
C ALA A 362 0.23 -7.81 -8.87
N PHE A 363 1.41 -7.60 -9.47
CA PHE A 363 1.69 -6.44 -10.31
C PHE A 363 1.63 -6.81 -11.79
N ASN A 364 0.70 -6.22 -12.56
CA ASN A 364 0.43 -6.54 -13.97
C ASN A 364 0.36 -8.06 -14.25
N ALA A 365 -0.11 -8.81 -13.26
CA ALA A 365 0.00 -10.25 -13.21
C ALA A 365 -1.06 -10.94 -14.05
N LYS A 366 -0.90 -12.23 -14.32
CA LYS A 366 -1.98 -13.04 -14.92
C LYS A 366 -3.13 -13.20 -13.91
N LYS A 367 -4.36 -13.35 -14.42
CA LYS A 367 -5.57 -13.49 -13.60
C LYS A 367 -5.45 -14.52 -12.47
N VAL A 368 -4.86 -15.68 -12.74
CA VAL A 368 -4.66 -16.75 -11.74
C VAL A 368 -3.79 -16.32 -10.56
N VAL A 369 -2.86 -15.37 -10.78
CA VAL A 369 -2.00 -14.81 -9.74
C VAL A 369 -2.76 -13.73 -8.97
N GLN A 370 -3.47 -12.86 -9.68
CA GLN A 370 -4.31 -11.81 -9.08
C GLN A 370 -5.37 -12.40 -8.13
N GLU A 371 -6.01 -13.50 -8.51
CA GLU A 371 -7.02 -14.20 -7.69
C GLU A 371 -6.46 -14.79 -6.38
N GLN A 372 -5.15 -15.02 -6.31
CA GLN A 372 -4.48 -15.63 -5.16
C GLN A 372 -3.68 -14.64 -4.31
N ALA A 373 -3.38 -13.45 -4.85
CA ALA A 373 -2.74 -12.37 -4.11
C ALA A 373 -3.76 -11.65 -3.20
N ASP A 374 -3.26 -10.86 -2.23
CA ASP A 374 -4.13 -10.04 -1.39
C ASP A 374 -4.84 -8.98 -2.23
N THR A 375 -4.09 -8.38 -3.16
CA THR A 375 -4.53 -7.33 -4.08
C THR A 375 -3.73 -7.35 -5.38
N ALA A 376 -4.25 -6.68 -6.40
CA ALA A 376 -3.59 -6.52 -7.69
C ALA A 376 -3.44 -5.03 -8.04
N ILE A 377 -2.39 -4.71 -8.79
CA ILE A 377 -2.18 -3.41 -9.43
C ILE A 377 -1.91 -3.68 -10.91
N ASN A 378 -2.79 -3.18 -11.77
CA ASN A 378 -2.68 -3.29 -13.23
C ASN A 378 -2.29 -1.96 -13.88
N GLN A 379 -1.86 -0.98 -13.07
CA GLN A 379 -1.20 0.22 -13.55
C GLN A 379 0.23 -0.08 -14.01
N HIS A 380 0.72 0.66 -15.00
CA HIS A 380 2.08 0.51 -15.52
C HIS A 380 3.17 1.13 -14.64
N ASP A 381 2.79 1.79 -13.55
CA ASP A 381 3.71 2.49 -12.64
C ASP A 381 3.81 1.74 -11.30
N LEU A 382 5.02 1.26 -10.98
CA LEU A 382 5.29 0.52 -9.75
C LEU A 382 5.14 1.38 -8.49
N SER A 383 5.25 2.71 -8.60
CA SER A 383 5.04 3.61 -7.46
C SER A 383 3.59 3.64 -6.99
N ALA A 384 2.64 3.12 -7.79
CA ALA A 384 1.25 2.89 -7.38
C ALA A 384 1.13 2.10 -6.07
N VAL A 385 2.11 1.22 -5.80
CA VAL A 385 2.17 0.43 -4.57
C VAL A 385 2.30 1.30 -3.32
N LEU A 386 2.90 2.50 -3.41
CA LEU A 386 3.00 3.42 -2.27
C LEU A 386 1.62 3.84 -1.75
N TYR A 387 0.64 3.99 -2.64
CA TYR A 387 -0.73 4.36 -2.25
C TYR A 387 -1.40 3.26 -1.43
N LEU A 388 -1.06 1.99 -1.67
CA LEU A 388 -1.55 0.88 -0.86
C LEU A 388 -1.06 0.97 0.59
N LEU A 389 0.05 1.67 0.83
CA LEU A 389 0.60 1.93 2.16
C LEU A 389 0.03 3.20 2.81
N GLY A 390 -0.89 3.89 2.13
CA GLY A 390 -1.47 5.16 2.56
C GLY A 390 -0.50 6.35 2.45
N ILE A 391 0.59 6.18 1.68
CA ILE A 391 1.57 7.24 1.44
C ILE A 391 1.04 8.15 0.34
N ARG A 392 1.04 9.47 0.57
CA ARG A 392 0.60 10.46 -0.40
C ARG A 392 1.77 10.97 -1.23
N ASP A 393 1.50 11.38 -2.45
CA ASP A 393 2.50 12.04 -3.29
C ASP A 393 3.07 13.31 -2.66
N SER A 394 2.25 14.05 -1.90
CA SER A 394 2.70 15.21 -1.14
C SER A 394 3.74 14.86 -0.08
N ASP A 395 3.66 13.66 0.49
CA ASP A 395 4.56 13.19 1.55
C ASP A 395 5.86 12.67 0.93
N VAL A 396 5.74 12.02 -0.23
CA VAL A 396 6.86 11.48 -1.02
C VAL A 396 7.83 12.58 -1.45
N GLN A 397 7.32 13.71 -1.93
CA GLN A 397 8.15 14.86 -2.33
C GLN A 397 9.01 15.44 -1.19
N ALA A 398 8.68 15.13 0.07
CA ALA A 398 9.46 15.59 1.22
C ALA A 398 10.59 14.63 1.62
N VAL A 399 10.61 13.41 1.09
CA VAL A 399 11.53 12.32 1.45
C VAL A 399 12.51 11.98 0.32
N ALA A 400 12.11 12.20 -0.93
CA ALA A 400 12.98 12.14 -2.11
C ALA A 400 13.83 13.41 -2.22
#